data_AF-A0A0C9X954-F1
#
_entry.id   AF-A0A0C9X954-F1
#
_cell.length_a   1.000
_cell.length_b   1.000
_cell.length_c   1.000
_cell.angle_alpha   90.00
_cell.angle_beta   90.00
_cell.angle_gamma   90.00
#
_symmetry.space_group_name_H-M   'P 1'
#
loop_
_entity.id
_entity.type
_entity.pdbx_description
1 polymer ?
#
loop_
_entity_poly.entity_id
_entity_poly.type
_entity_poly.pdbx_seq_one_letter_code
_entity_poly.pdbx_strand_id
1 'polypeptide(L)'
;MPLNTPTSNSVEEKVQNHIFNTVNDHWGISQFSKNSLPLSISHIHFIAHPNEDNSGSDGQQPTNHWTMYLETSPNSSVHVDVVLDDNDVAMVMLETEQVNYDAYNVFHKSLPVIGEGCSVATVLDVLITKKRDVYRFTPVGEGCRYWLSIVVLDLVDAGLVNREDAQDAIDGLGMYWCFPPGAGSFAREIARGSF
;
A
#
# COMPACT_ATOMS: atom_id res chain seq x y z
N MET A 1 -7.18 36.65 -30.54
CA MET A 1 -6.18 36.11 -29.59
C MET A 1 -6.83 34.97 -28.86
N PRO A 2 -6.36 33.72 -28.96
CA PRO A 2 -6.86 32.65 -28.13
C PRO A 2 -6.31 32.84 -26.71
N LEU A 3 -7.21 32.86 -25.72
CA LEU A 3 -6.82 32.72 -24.32
C LEU A 3 -6.23 31.31 -24.15
N ASN A 4 -4.96 31.24 -23.76
CA ASN A 4 -4.39 30.01 -23.21
C ASN A 4 -5.07 29.73 -21.87
N THR A 5 -5.99 28.77 -21.83
CA THR A 5 -6.41 28.13 -20.60
C THR A 5 -5.22 27.37 -20.02
N PRO A 6 -4.90 27.50 -18.72
CA PRO A 6 -3.95 26.61 -18.07
C PRO A 6 -4.56 25.20 -18.11
N THR A 7 -3.90 24.25 -18.76
CA THR A 7 -4.24 22.83 -18.62
C THR A 7 -4.05 22.46 -17.14
N SER A 8 -5.14 22.13 -16.45
CA SER A 8 -5.00 21.35 -15.22
C SER A 8 -4.36 20.03 -15.63
N ASN A 9 -3.11 19.79 -15.22
CA ASN A 9 -2.48 18.49 -15.46
C ASN A 9 -3.39 17.41 -14.87
N SER A 10 -3.65 16.36 -15.63
CA SER A 10 -4.48 15.25 -15.14
C SER A 10 -3.83 14.61 -13.92
N VAL A 11 -4.61 13.92 -13.08
CA VAL A 11 -4.07 13.15 -11.94
C VAL A 11 -2.96 12.20 -12.41
N GLU A 12 -3.15 11.56 -13.56
CA GLU A 12 -2.16 10.69 -14.20
C GLU A 12 -0.86 11.41 -14.54
N GLU A 13 -0.92 12.60 -15.15
CA GLU A 13 0.28 13.38 -15.47
C GLU A 13 1.02 13.82 -14.19
N LYS A 14 0.28 14.23 -13.15
CA LYS A 14 0.87 14.58 -11.85
C LYS A 14 1.62 13.39 -11.25
N VAL A 15 0.97 12.23 -11.16
CA VAL A 15 1.56 11.00 -10.61
C VAL A 15 2.73 10.54 -11.45
N GLN A 16 2.58 10.52 -12.78
CA GLN A 16 3.66 10.13 -13.68
C GLN A 16 4.89 11.03 -13.50
N ASN A 17 4.68 12.34 -13.40
CA ASN A 17 5.80 13.27 -13.21
C ASN A 17 6.51 13.05 -11.86
N HIS A 18 5.76 12.79 -10.79
CA HIS A 18 6.33 12.58 -9.45
C HIS A 18 7.01 11.21 -9.27
N ILE A 19 6.57 10.18 -9.99
CA ILE A 19 7.15 8.84 -9.85
C ILE A 19 8.29 8.61 -10.86
N PHE A 20 8.13 9.05 -12.11
CA PHE A 20 9.06 8.69 -13.19
C PHE A 20 10.00 9.81 -13.62
N ASN A 21 9.64 11.08 -13.40
CA ASN A 21 10.38 12.22 -13.97
C ASN A 21 11.13 13.05 -12.94
N THR A 22 10.92 12.81 -11.64
CA THR A 22 11.75 13.39 -10.58
C THR A 22 12.87 12.43 -10.21
N VAL A 23 14.04 12.99 -9.89
CA VAL A 23 15.18 12.24 -9.30
C VAL A 23 14.90 12.02 -7.81
N ASN A 24 13.73 11.45 -7.48
CA ASN A 24 13.32 11.15 -6.12
C ASN A 24 13.52 9.64 -5.91
N ASP A 25 14.32 9.26 -4.93
CA ASP A 25 14.80 7.90 -4.67
C ASP A 25 13.83 7.07 -3.82
N HIS A 26 12.68 7.62 -3.46
CA HIS A 26 11.70 6.94 -2.61
C HIS A 26 10.73 6.01 -3.36
N TRP A 27 10.93 5.79 -4.66
CA TRP A 27 10.05 4.96 -5.48
C TRP A 27 10.84 3.87 -6.22
N GLY A 28 10.53 2.62 -5.91
CA GLY A 28 11.08 1.46 -6.61
C GLY A 28 10.13 0.98 -7.70
N ILE A 29 10.44 1.31 -8.95
CA ILE A 29 9.50 1.15 -10.09
C ILE A 29 10.05 0.27 -11.22
N SER A 30 11.10 -0.52 -10.96
CA SER A 30 11.75 -1.35 -11.99
C SER A 30 10.78 -2.33 -12.66
N GLN A 31 9.75 -2.78 -11.94
CA GLN A 31 8.71 -3.69 -12.41
C GLN A 31 7.34 -3.01 -12.60
N PHE A 32 7.27 -1.69 -12.42
CA PHE A 32 6.03 -0.94 -12.57
C PHE A 32 5.85 -0.43 -14.01
N SER A 33 4.72 -0.78 -14.62
CA SER A 33 4.35 -0.22 -15.91
C SER A 33 3.60 1.11 -15.73
N LYS A 34 4.11 2.19 -16.34
CA LYS A 34 3.37 3.47 -16.41
C LYS A 34 1.98 3.34 -17.05
N ASN A 35 1.79 2.33 -17.90
CA ASN A 35 0.48 2.06 -18.54
C ASN A 35 -0.54 1.50 -17.54
N SER A 36 -0.11 1.13 -16.33
CA SER A 36 -1.01 0.71 -15.25
C SER A 36 -1.70 1.90 -14.57
N LEU A 37 -1.17 3.12 -14.67
CA LEU A 37 -1.74 4.33 -14.06
C LEU A 37 -3.23 4.58 -14.38
N PRO A 38 -3.68 4.53 -15.65
CA PRO A 38 -5.08 4.77 -15.99
C PRO A 38 -6.00 3.57 -15.69
N LEU A 39 -5.46 2.40 -15.29
CA LEU A 39 -6.29 1.22 -15.07
C LEU A 39 -7.22 1.46 -13.87
N SER A 40 -8.52 1.23 -14.09
CA SER A 40 -9.52 1.25 -13.03
C SER A 40 -9.25 0.15 -12.02
N ILE A 41 -9.61 0.41 -10.76
CA ILE A 41 -9.47 -0.57 -9.68
C ILE A 41 -10.83 -0.94 -9.09
N SER A 42 -11.05 -2.23 -8.85
CA SER A 42 -12.28 -2.76 -8.26
C SER A 42 -12.17 -2.96 -6.74
N HIS A 43 -11.01 -3.44 -6.30
CA HIS A 43 -10.72 -3.73 -4.90
C HIS A 43 -9.31 -3.28 -4.53
N ILE A 44 -9.14 -3.01 -3.23
CA ILE A 44 -7.84 -2.83 -2.60
C ILE A 44 -7.67 -3.97 -1.59
N HIS A 45 -6.63 -4.76 -1.75
CA HIS A 45 -6.34 -5.93 -0.93
C HIS A 45 -5.20 -5.65 0.02
N PHE A 46 -5.38 -5.99 1.30
CA PHE A 46 -4.35 -5.95 2.34
C PHE A 46 -4.01 -7.37 2.74
N ILE A 47 -2.74 -7.73 2.62
CA ILE A 47 -2.28 -9.11 2.78
C ILE A 47 -1.23 -9.18 3.88
N ALA A 48 -1.42 -10.10 4.82
CA ALA A 48 -0.41 -10.50 5.78
C ALA A 48 0.35 -11.72 5.23
N HIS A 49 1.64 -11.54 4.96
CA HIS A 49 2.52 -12.61 4.51
C HIS A 49 2.92 -13.53 5.67
N PRO A 50 3.11 -14.83 5.42
CA PRO A 50 3.51 -15.78 6.45
C PRO A 50 4.88 -15.44 7.03
N ASN A 51 4.97 -15.50 8.36
CA ASN A 51 6.23 -15.67 9.08
C ASN A 51 6.31 -17.15 9.45
N GLU A 52 6.94 -17.96 8.59
CA GLU A 52 6.85 -19.43 8.65
C GLU A 52 7.34 -20.00 9.99
N ASP A 53 8.35 -19.38 10.58
CA ASP A 53 8.93 -19.78 11.87
C ASP A 53 8.17 -19.22 13.08
N ASN A 54 7.19 -18.33 12.86
CA ASN A 54 6.55 -17.52 13.88
C ASN A 54 7.56 -16.84 14.83
N SER A 55 8.70 -16.42 14.29
CA SER A 55 9.82 -15.88 15.06
C SER A 55 9.84 -14.34 15.02
N GLY A 56 10.23 -13.72 16.11
CA GLY A 56 10.56 -12.29 16.13
C GLY A 56 12.06 -12.07 15.97
N SER A 57 12.47 -10.85 15.64
CA SER A 57 13.86 -10.41 15.58
C SER A 57 14.16 -9.40 16.70
N ASP A 58 15.44 -9.27 17.08
CA ASP A 58 15.91 -8.20 17.98
C ASP A 58 15.15 -8.05 19.31
N GLY A 59 14.68 -9.17 19.87
CA GLY A 59 13.92 -9.21 21.12
C GLY A 59 12.43 -8.84 20.99
N GLN A 60 11.98 -8.56 19.78
CA GLN A 60 10.58 -8.27 19.46
C GLN A 60 9.79 -9.58 19.33
N GLN A 61 8.47 -9.52 19.53
CA GLN A 61 7.59 -10.66 19.21
C GLN A 61 7.42 -10.75 17.68
N PRO A 62 7.03 -11.91 17.12
CA PRO A 62 6.83 -12.04 15.68
C PRO A 62 5.87 -10.99 15.11
N THR A 63 6.11 -10.62 13.86
CA THR A 63 5.24 -9.77 13.04
C THR A 63 5.09 -10.40 11.66
N ASN A 64 3.97 -10.12 10.99
CA ASN A 64 3.84 -10.38 9.56
C ASN A 64 4.40 -9.19 8.78
N HIS A 65 4.93 -9.44 7.59
CA HIS A 65 5.05 -8.39 6.59
C HIS A 65 3.67 -8.15 5.97
N TRP A 66 3.31 -6.89 5.76
CA TRP A 66 2.01 -6.53 5.21
C TRP A 66 2.19 -5.68 3.97
N THR A 67 1.45 -6.03 2.92
CA THR A 67 1.46 -5.29 1.64
C THR A 67 0.06 -4.97 1.16
N MET A 68 -0.03 -4.09 0.17
CA MET A 68 -1.28 -3.66 -0.45
C MET A 68 -1.28 -4.00 -1.94
N TYR A 69 -2.42 -4.42 -2.49
CA TYR A 69 -2.59 -4.67 -3.92
C TYR A 69 -3.80 -3.92 -4.46
N LEU A 70 -3.65 -3.32 -5.64
CA LEU A 70 -4.69 -2.61 -6.35
C LEU A 70 -5.21 -3.51 -7.49
N GLU A 71 -6.38 -4.11 -7.32
CA GLU A 71 -6.95 -5.04 -8.30
C GLU A 71 -7.38 -4.29 -9.56
N THR A 72 -6.68 -4.51 -10.67
CA THR A 72 -6.95 -3.86 -11.97
C THR A 72 -7.76 -4.73 -12.92
N SER A 73 -7.77 -6.04 -12.67
CA SER A 73 -8.65 -7.02 -13.31
C SER A 73 -8.73 -8.27 -12.42
N PRO A 74 -9.61 -9.25 -12.72
CA PRO A 74 -9.67 -10.51 -11.95
C PRO A 74 -8.34 -11.25 -11.83
N ASN A 75 -7.39 -11.02 -12.75
CA ASN A 75 -6.12 -11.74 -12.80
C ASN A 75 -4.89 -10.79 -12.75
N SER A 76 -5.07 -9.51 -12.44
CA SER A 76 -3.97 -8.54 -12.41
C SER A 76 -4.11 -7.50 -11.31
N SER A 77 -2.97 -7.06 -10.77
CA SER A 77 -2.92 -5.95 -9.83
C SER A 77 -1.66 -5.11 -9.97
N VAL A 78 -1.67 -3.98 -9.27
CA VAL A 78 -0.45 -3.27 -8.90
C VAL A 78 -0.17 -3.59 -7.44
N HIS A 79 0.94 -4.27 -7.18
CA HIS A 79 1.49 -4.50 -5.85
C HIS A 79 2.13 -3.20 -5.35
N VAL A 80 1.78 -2.81 -4.14
CA VAL A 80 2.29 -1.63 -3.43
C VAL A 80 2.87 -2.11 -2.10
N ASP A 81 4.18 -2.03 -1.98
CA ASP A 81 4.91 -2.38 -0.77
C ASP A 81 5.72 -1.19 -0.27
N VAL A 82 5.88 -1.09 1.05
CA VAL A 82 6.75 -0.13 1.69
C VAL A 82 7.91 -0.90 2.30
N VAL A 83 9.12 -0.65 1.79
CA VAL A 83 10.33 -1.34 2.23
C VAL A 83 11.30 -0.35 2.85
N LEU A 84 12.12 -0.86 3.77
CA LEU A 84 13.19 -0.11 4.39
C LEU A 84 14.34 0.08 3.39
N ASP A 85 14.77 1.32 3.17
CA ASP A 85 16.02 1.62 2.44
C ASP A 85 17.23 1.68 3.37
N ASP A 86 18.43 1.89 2.81
CA ASP A 86 19.68 1.94 3.56
C ASP A 86 19.79 3.13 4.56
N ASN A 87 18.87 4.10 4.54
CA ASN A 87 18.86 5.32 5.35
C ASN A 87 17.64 5.42 6.29
N ASP A 88 16.97 4.30 6.57
CA ASP A 88 15.71 4.23 7.32
C ASP A 88 14.53 5.01 6.70
N VAL A 89 14.68 5.42 5.43
CA VAL A 89 13.62 6.04 4.62
C VAL A 89 12.86 4.92 3.91
N ALA A 90 11.56 5.10 3.81
CA ALA A 90 10.72 4.19 3.08
C ALA A 90 10.90 4.36 1.58
N MET A 91 11.11 3.25 0.89
CA MET A 91 10.91 3.16 -0.55
C MET A 91 9.55 2.51 -0.80
N VAL A 92 8.69 3.17 -1.58
CA VAL A 92 7.44 2.58 -2.06
C VAL A 92 7.73 1.81 -3.33
N MET A 93 7.66 0.48 -3.23
CA MET A 93 7.82 -0.45 -4.33
C MET A 93 6.50 -0.59 -5.08
N LEU A 94 6.56 -0.46 -6.40
CA LEU A 94 5.43 -0.71 -7.29
C LEU A 94 5.79 -1.82 -8.27
N GLU A 95 4.94 -2.83 -8.37
CA GLU A 95 5.12 -3.95 -9.30
C GLU A 95 3.79 -4.27 -9.98
N THR A 96 3.79 -4.48 -11.29
CA THR A 96 2.60 -4.95 -12.02
C THR A 96 2.66 -6.46 -12.14
N GLU A 97 1.70 -7.16 -11.52
CA GLU A 97 1.76 -8.62 -11.37
C GLU A 97 0.46 -9.31 -11.81
N GLN A 98 0.58 -10.57 -12.25
CA GLN A 98 -0.57 -11.47 -12.33
C GLN A 98 -0.79 -12.09 -10.95
N VAL A 99 -2.04 -12.12 -10.49
CA VAL A 99 -2.27 -12.35 -9.07
C VAL A 99 -2.98 -13.66 -8.78
N ASN A 100 -2.51 -14.31 -7.72
CA ASN A 100 -3.26 -15.24 -6.90
C ASN A 100 -3.11 -14.82 -5.43
N TYR A 101 -4.02 -13.95 -4.96
CA TYR A 101 -3.94 -13.37 -3.60
C TYR A 101 -3.96 -14.45 -2.51
N ASP A 102 -4.58 -15.60 -2.80
CA ASP A 102 -4.77 -16.73 -1.89
C ASP A 102 -3.61 -17.73 -1.89
N ALA A 103 -2.64 -17.61 -2.81
CA ALA A 103 -1.58 -18.61 -2.95
C ALA A 103 -0.64 -18.68 -1.73
N TYR A 104 -0.39 -17.54 -1.09
CA TYR A 104 0.63 -17.44 -0.04
C TYR A 104 0.36 -16.27 0.91
N ASN A 105 -0.67 -16.42 1.76
CA ASN A 105 -0.96 -15.47 2.85
C ASN A 105 -1.42 -16.20 4.12
N VAL A 106 -1.33 -15.54 5.27
CA VAL A 106 -1.93 -16.00 6.54
C VAL A 106 -3.19 -15.23 6.90
N PHE A 107 -3.39 -14.06 6.30
CA PHE A 107 -4.61 -13.27 6.40
C PHE A 107 -4.75 -12.34 5.19
N HIS A 108 -5.98 -12.12 4.77
CA HIS A 108 -6.34 -11.28 3.64
C HIS A 108 -7.62 -10.50 3.93
N LYS A 109 -7.58 -9.18 3.73
CA LYS A 109 -8.77 -8.32 3.73
C LYS A 109 -8.87 -7.59 2.39
N SER A 110 -10.05 -7.67 1.78
CA SER A 110 -10.37 -6.94 0.56
C SER A 110 -11.34 -5.80 0.86
N LEU A 111 -11.09 -4.62 0.31
CA LEU A 111 -11.94 -3.45 0.40
C LEU A 111 -12.51 -3.11 -0.99
N PRO A 112 -13.84 -3.09 -1.17
CA PRO A 112 -14.43 -2.62 -2.41
C PRO A 112 -14.21 -1.11 -2.57
N VAL A 113 -13.91 -0.70 -3.79
CA VAL A 113 -13.78 0.72 -4.15
C VAL A 113 -15.16 1.30 -4.46
N ILE A 114 -15.46 2.48 -3.93
CA ILE A 114 -16.83 3.06 -4.00
C ILE A 114 -16.99 4.16 -5.05
N GLY A 115 -15.90 4.69 -5.60
CA GLY A 115 -15.92 5.81 -6.54
C GLY A 115 -15.84 5.38 -8.01
N GLU A 116 -16.72 5.95 -8.85
CA GLU A 116 -16.53 5.87 -10.31
C GLU A 116 -15.20 6.53 -10.71
N GLY A 117 -14.48 5.89 -11.62
CA GLY A 117 -13.21 6.42 -12.12
C GLY A 117 -12.02 6.27 -11.17
N CYS A 118 -12.15 5.51 -10.07
CA CYS A 118 -11.01 5.18 -9.24
C CYS A 118 -10.02 4.32 -10.03
N SER A 119 -8.79 4.82 -10.16
CA SER A 119 -7.69 4.20 -10.89
C SER A 119 -6.47 4.04 -10.01
N VAL A 120 -5.47 3.28 -10.50
CA VAL A 120 -4.15 3.20 -9.87
C VAL A 120 -3.58 4.60 -9.63
N ALA A 121 -3.65 5.50 -10.62
CA ALA A 121 -3.20 6.88 -10.47
C ALA A 121 -3.93 7.62 -9.34
N THR A 122 -5.23 7.38 -9.16
CA THR A 122 -6.00 8.04 -8.10
C THR A 122 -5.50 7.65 -6.71
N VAL A 123 -5.21 6.36 -6.49
CA VAL A 123 -4.65 5.87 -5.22
C VAL A 123 -3.25 6.43 -5.02
N LEU A 124 -2.36 6.33 -6.01
CA LEU A 124 -1.00 6.85 -5.91
C LEU A 124 -0.96 8.37 -5.67
N ASP A 125 -1.90 9.12 -6.23
CA ASP A 125 -2.02 10.56 -5.98
C ASP A 125 -2.35 10.87 -4.51
N VAL A 126 -3.15 10.03 -3.84
CA VAL A 126 -3.40 10.13 -2.40
C VAL A 126 -2.10 9.95 -1.64
N LEU A 127 -1.33 8.89 -1.94
CA LEU A 127 -0.05 8.63 -1.28
C LEU A 127 0.90 9.83 -1.44
N ILE A 128 1.05 10.34 -2.65
CA ILE A 128 1.93 11.48 -2.96
C ILE A 128 1.46 12.76 -2.25
N THR A 129 0.17 13.08 -2.36
CA THR A 129 -0.39 14.32 -1.79
C THR A 129 -0.31 14.33 -0.26
N LYS A 130 -0.43 13.15 0.35
CA LYS A 130 -0.31 12.95 1.81
C LYS A 130 1.12 12.67 2.26
N LYS A 131 2.09 12.69 1.33
CA LYS A 131 3.52 12.44 1.59
C LYS A 131 3.78 11.10 2.26
N ARG A 132 3.15 10.04 1.77
CA ARG A 132 3.35 8.67 2.26
C ARG A 132 4.61 8.03 1.70
N ASP A 133 5.16 8.60 0.64
CA ASP A 133 6.43 8.26 0.01
C ASP A 133 7.65 8.89 0.70
N VAL A 134 7.51 9.58 1.83
CA VAL A 134 8.65 10.07 2.64
C VAL A 134 8.67 9.48 4.05
N TYR A 135 7.90 8.40 4.24
CA TYR A 135 7.81 7.71 5.53
C TYR A 135 9.17 7.24 6.02
N ARG A 136 9.37 7.21 7.33
CA ARG A 136 10.56 6.67 7.99
C ARG A 136 10.14 5.57 8.93
N PHE A 137 10.80 4.43 8.82
CA PHE A 137 10.54 3.28 9.66
C PHE A 137 10.99 3.52 11.11
N THR A 138 10.58 2.62 12.00
CA THR A 138 11.17 2.60 13.34
C THR A 138 12.60 2.08 13.30
N PRO A 139 13.44 2.37 14.31
CA PRO A 139 14.83 1.89 14.35
C PRO A 139 15.01 0.36 14.31
N VAL A 140 13.94 -0.40 14.53
CA VAL A 140 13.93 -1.88 14.47
C VAL A 140 13.37 -2.41 13.14
N GLY A 141 13.22 -1.54 12.13
CA GLY A 141 12.72 -1.93 10.80
C GLY A 141 11.23 -2.24 10.73
N GLU A 142 10.48 -2.12 11.83
CA GLU A 142 9.02 -2.25 11.81
C GLU A 142 8.37 -0.93 11.34
N GLY A 143 7.28 -1.02 10.59
CA GLY A 143 6.56 0.17 10.15
C GLY A 143 5.49 -0.05 9.08
N CYS A 144 5.53 -1.15 8.34
CA CYS A 144 4.56 -1.43 7.26
C CYS A 144 3.11 -1.42 7.75
N ARG A 145 2.83 -2.03 8.92
CA ARG A 145 1.49 -2.03 9.54
C ARG A 145 0.99 -0.62 9.87
N TYR A 146 1.86 0.23 10.42
CA TYR A 146 1.52 1.62 10.71
C TYR A 146 1.28 2.42 9.42
N TRP A 147 2.20 2.33 8.46
CA TRP A 147 2.09 2.98 7.17
C TRP A 147 0.77 2.62 6.47
N LEU A 148 0.45 1.32 6.38
CA LEU A 148 -0.82 0.85 5.80
C LEU A 148 -2.04 1.33 6.58
N SER A 149 -2.00 1.36 7.92
CA SER A 149 -3.12 1.86 8.72
C SER A 149 -3.43 3.34 8.41
N ILE A 150 -2.40 4.14 8.17
CA ILE A 150 -2.55 5.56 7.79
C ILE A 150 -3.02 5.67 6.34
N VAL A 151 -2.48 4.86 5.42
CA VAL A 151 -2.94 4.82 4.02
C VAL A 151 -4.42 4.46 3.94
N VAL A 152 -4.89 3.45 4.67
CA VAL A 152 -6.31 3.08 4.74
C VAL A 152 -7.18 4.26 5.17
N LEU A 153 -6.76 5.00 6.19
CA LEU A 153 -7.48 6.20 6.64
C LEU A 153 -7.47 7.32 5.59
N ASP A 154 -6.36 7.53 4.88
CA ASP A 154 -6.30 8.51 3.78
C ASP A 154 -7.21 8.13 2.60
N LEU A 155 -7.36 6.83 2.31
CA LEU A 155 -8.29 6.34 1.29
C LEU A 155 -9.74 6.59 1.68
N VAL A 156 -10.09 6.45 2.97
CA VAL A 156 -11.40 6.82 3.51
C VAL A 156 -11.63 8.34 3.38
N ASP A 157 -10.66 9.15 3.78
CA ASP A 157 -10.75 10.61 3.70
C ASP A 157 -10.86 11.13 2.26
N ALA A 158 -10.25 10.40 1.31
CA ALA A 158 -10.38 10.66 -0.12
C ALA A 158 -11.71 10.14 -0.73
N GLY A 159 -12.53 9.42 0.05
CA GLY A 159 -13.79 8.86 -0.41
C GLY A 159 -13.63 7.68 -1.38
N LEU A 160 -12.49 6.98 -1.36
CA LEU A 160 -12.22 5.86 -2.25
C LEU A 160 -12.72 4.52 -1.71
N VAL A 161 -12.82 4.39 -0.39
CA VAL A 161 -13.34 3.20 0.32
C VAL A 161 -14.25 3.61 1.46
N ASN A 162 -15.16 2.72 1.89
CA ASN A 162 -16.01 2.98 3.05
C ASN A 162 -15.23 2.89 4.36
N ARG A 163 -15.65 3.69 5.33
CA ARG A 163 -15.08 3.69 6.68
C ARG A 163 -15.27 2.35 7.42
N GLU A 164 -16.41 1.69 7.21
CA GLU A 164 -16.70 0.40 7.86
C GLU A 164 -15.75 -0.69 7.36
N ASP A 165 -15.65 -0.86 6.04
CA ASP A 165 -14.72 -1.83 5.43
C ASP A 165 -13.26 -1.54 5.83
N ALA A 166 -12.89 -0.24 5.86
CA ALA A 166 -11.57 0.20 6.29
C ALA A 166 -11.24 -0.13 7.74
N GLN A 167 -12.23 -0.10 8.65
CA GLN A 167 -12.02 -0.44 10.05
C GLN A 167 -11.60 -1.91 10.21
N ASP A 168 -12.22 -2.82 9.46
CA ASP A 168 -11.84 -4.23 9.47
C ASP A 168 -10.38 -4.45 9.01
N ALA A 169 -9.91 -3.69 8.02
CA ALA A 169 -8.52 -3.75 7.58
C ALA A 169 -7.56 -3.24 8.67
N ILE A 170 -7.91 -2.15 9.36
CA ILE A 170 -7.14 -1.59 10.47
C ILE A 170 -7.07 -2.57 11.64
N ASP A 171 -8.19 -3.22 11.97
CA ASP A 171 -8.24 -4.23 13.01
C ASP A 171 -7.35 -5.43 12.65
N GLY A 172 -7.38 -5.86 11.38
CA GLY A 172 -6.47 -6.89 10.85
C GLY A 172 -4.99 -6.53 10.99
N LEU A 173 -4.62 -5.28 10.66
CA LEU A 173 -3.25 -4.74 10.80
C LEU A 173 -2.79 -4.65 12.28
N GLY A 174 -3.72 -4.58 13.22
CA GLY A 174 -3.46 -4.62 14.67
C GLY A 174 -3.10 -6.00 15.22
N MET A 175 -3.14 -7.04 14.38
CA MET A 175 -2.93 -8.42 14.78
C MET A 175 -1.63 -8.98 14.19
N TYR A 176 -1.05 -9.93 14.92
CA TYR A 176 -0.17 -10.94 14.33
C TYR A 176 -0.99 -12.18 13.98
N TRP A 177 -0.85 -12.66 12.75
CA TRP A 177 -1.50 -13.85 12.22
C TRP A 177 -0.48 -14.99 12.15
N CYS A 178 -0.72 -16.04 12.93
CA CYS A 178 0.20 -17.17 13.05
C CYS A 178 0.23 -18.00 11.77
N PHE A 179 1.40 -18.53 11.44
CA PHE A 179 1.56 -19.60 10.45
C PHE A 179 1.47 -20.99 11.13
N PRO A 180 0.86 -22.01 10.51
CA PRO A 180 0.15 -22.00 9.23
C PRO A 180 -1.19 -21.22 9.30
N PRO A 181 -1.77 -20.81 8.16
CA PRO A 181 -3.04 -20.11 8.12
C PRO A 181 -4.12 -20.83 8.94
N GLY A 182 -4.86 -20.08 9.76
CA GLY A 182 -5.88 -20.64 10.67
C GLY A 182 -5.35 -21.13 12.03
N ALA A 183 -4.04 -21.07 12.29
CA ALA A 183 -3.47 -21.44 13.60
C ALA A 183 -3.85 -20.47 14.74
N GLY A 184 -4.42 -19.31 14.41
CA GLY A 184 -4.87 -18.28 15.35
C GLY A 184 -4.17 -16.94 15.12
N SER A 185 -4.52 -15.97 15.96
CA SER A 185 -3.94 -14.63 15.93
C SER A 185 -3.94 -14.03 17.33
N PHE A 186 -3.10 -13.03 17.55
CA PHE A 186 -3.09 -12.24 18.78
C PHE A 186 -2.78 -10.78 18.49
N ALA A 187 -3.25 -9.89 19.37
CA ALA A 187 -3.00 -8.46 19.25
C ALA A 187 -1.50 -8.18 19.36
N ARG A 188 -0.98 -7.41 18.40
CA ARG A 188 0.44 -7.06 18.31
C ARG A 188 0.55 -5.56 18.17
N GLU A 189 1.21 -4.91 19.13
CA GLU A 189 1.41 -3.46 19.09
C GLU A 189 2.01 -3.02 17.75
N ILE A 190 1.45 -1.96 17.17
CA ILE A 190 1.92 -1.37 15.92
C ILE A 190 3.04 -0.39 16.25
N ALA A 191 4.26 -0.74 15.85
CA ALA A 191 5.40 0.17 15.90
C ALA A 191 5.17 1.36 14.95
N ARG A 192 5.29 2.58 15.48
CA ARG A 192 4.98 3.82 14.74
C ARG A 192 6.25 4.50 14.26
N GLY A 193 6.44 4.54 12.94
CA GLY A 193 7.40 5.43 12.32
C GLY A 193 6.89 6.86 12.20
N SER A 194 7.47 7.64 11.29
CA SER A 194 7.15 9.07 11.10
C SER A 194 7.03 9.45 9.63
N PHE A 195 6.24 10.50 9.35
CA PHE A 195 6.12 11.14 8.03
C PHE A 195 6.74 12.53 8.07
#